data_AF-A0A7C3CU56-F1
#
_entry.id   AF-A0A7C3CU56-F1
#
_cell.length_a   1.000
_cell.length_b   1.000
_cell.length_c   1.000
_cell.angle_alpha   90.00
_cell.angle_beta   90.00
_cell.angle_gamma   90.00
#
_symmetry.space_group_name_H-M   'P 1'
#
loop_
_entity.id
_entity.type
_entity.pdbx_description
1 polymer ?
#
loop_
_entity_poly.entity_id
_entity_poly.type
_entity_poly.pdbx_seq_one_letter_code
_entity_poly.pdbx_strand_id
1 'polypeptide(L)'
;ALAFIQTHDVLVCRYDIAYSNAGFDLLILKLPFAGKRVADFGDWFDYAGEHERIFGYLDQLDLAFISGDWETVDVFRPISTHCHAQLIITLGAQGSVALSNGQLIHQPALPVAQIIDTTGCGDAFQAAFTVNYFQSSNLRTALLAGATQAAQTLQHLGAI
;
A
#
# COMPACT_ATOMS: atom_id res chain seq x y z
N ALA A 1 -2.04 -26.32 14.93
CA ALA A 1 -2.06 -25.17 15.85
C ALA A 1 -1.09 -24.08 15.39
N LEU A 2 0.23 -24.32 15.29
CA LEU A 2 1.19 -23.31 14.77
C LEU A 2 1.02 -22.98 13.27
N ALA A 3 0.78 -23.97 12.41
CA ALA A 3 0.59 -23.75 10.98
C ALA A 3 -0.63 -22.87 10.64
N PHE A 4 -1.62 -22.78 11.54
CA PHE A 4 -2.77 -21.89 11.37
C PHE A 4 -2.42 -20.43 11.69
N ILE A 5 -1.54 -20.18 12.65
CA ILE A 5 -1.09 -18.82 13.00
C ILE A 5 -0.22 -18.27 11.86
N GLN A 6 0.71 -19.09 11.35
CA GLN A 6 1.67 -18.68 10.33
C GLN A 6 1.07 -18.25 8.99
N THR A 7 -0.15 -18.69 8.63
CA THR A 7 -0.82 -18.27 7.39
C THR A 7 -1.66 -17.00 7.56
N HIS A 8 -1.87 -16.52 8.79
CA HIS A 8 -2.66 -15.33 9.10
C HIS A 8 -1.81 -14.17 9.61
N ASP A 9 -0.51 -14.39 9.80
CA ASP A 9 0.44 -13.33 10.15
C ASP A 9 0.68 -12.41 8.94
N VAL A 10 0.76 -11.10 9.20
CA VAL A 10 1.08 -10.08 8.19
C VAL A 10 2.43 -9.47 8.54
N LEU A 11 3.38 -9.53 7.60
CA LEU A 11 4.65 -8.82 7.68
C LEU A 11 4.54 -7.51 6.91
N VAL A 12 4.56 -6.39 7.62
CA VAL A 12 4.52 -5.03 7.05
C VAL A 12 5.92 -4.41 7.13
N CYS A 13 6.45 -3.95 6.00
CA CYS A 13 7.78 -3.33 5.91
C CYS A 13 7.70 -2.00 5.18
N ARG A 14 8.37 -0.97 5.68
CA ARG A 14 8.62 0.24 4.89
C ARG A 14 9.94 0.11 4.14
N TYR A 15 9.93 0.44 2.85
CA TYR A 15 11.15 0.65 2.08
C TYR A 15 11.61 2.09 2.26
N ASP A 16 12.91 2.27 2.51
CA ASP A 16 13.52 3.59 2.64
C ASP A 16 14.86 3.60 1.90
N ILE A 17 14.92 4.40 0.83
CA ILE A 17 16.08 4.48 -0.07
C ILE A 17 17.31 5.10 0.62
N ALA A 18 17.13 5.82 1.73
CA ALA A 18 18.23 6.44 2.46
C ALA A 18 19.09 5.44 3.24
N TYR A 19 18.65 4.19 3.38
CA TYR A 19 19.31 3.17 4.19
C TYR A 19 19.70 1.92 3.40
N SER A 20 20.53 1.07 4.01
CA SER A 20 20.88 -0.22 3.42
C SER A 20 19.64 -1.11 3.25
N ASN A 21 19.38 -1.51 2.02
CA ASN A 21 18.27 -2.41 1.68
C ASN A 21 18.47 -3.85 2.20
N ALA A 22 19.62 -4.19 2.80
CA ALA A 22 19.91 -5.55 3.24
C ALA A 22 18.85 -6.10 4.22
N GLY A 23 18.27 -5.25 5.07
CA GLY A 23 17.17 -5.62 5.96
C GLY A 23 15.86 -5.87 5.22
N PHE A 24 15.50 -4.99 4.29
CA PHE A 24 14.31 -5.14 3.46
C PHE A 24 14.40 -6.38 2.56
N ASP A 25 15.54 -6.59 1.88
CA ASP A 25 15.83 -7.78 1.09
C ASP A 25 15.70 -9.06 1.92
N LEU A 26 16.17 -9.03 3.17
CA LEU A 26 16.06 -10.17 4.06
C LEU A 26 14.61 -10.50 4.35
N LEU A 27 13.78 -9.50 4.67
CA LEU A 27 12.37 -9.68 4.99
C LEU A 27 11.52 -10.12 3.79
N ILE A 28 11.77 -9.53 2.62
CA ILE A 28 10.93 -9.75 1.43
C ILE A 28 11.41 -10.93 0.59
N LEU A 29 12.71 -11.05 0.34
CA LEU A 29 13.25 -12.01 -0.61
C LEU A 29 13.79 -13.29 0.05
N LYS A 30 14.37 -13.18 1.25
CA LYS A 30 15.15 -14.29 1.85
C LYS A 30 14.44 -15.01 2.98
N LEU A 31 13.57 -14.34 3.73
CA LEU A 31 12.90 -14.91 4.88
C LEU A 31 11.81 -15.89 4.43
N PRO A 32 11.92 -17.20 4.75
CA PRO A 32 10.83 -18.13 4.55
C PRO A 32 9.68 -17.77 5.50
N PHE A 33 8.64 -17.16 4.94
CA PHE A 33 7.45 -16.72 5.66
C PHE A 33 6.22 -17.11 4.84
N ALA A 34 5.30 -17.83 5.48
CA ALA A 34 4.09 -18.40 4.88
C ALA A 34 2.86 -17.48 4.98
N GLY A 35 2.99 -16.38 5.72
CA GLY A 35 1.95 -15.37 5.89
C GLY A 35 1.92 -14.36 4.74
N LYS A 36 1.26 -13.23 4.99
CA LYS A 36 1.06 -12.17 4.00
C LYS A 36 2.16 -11.12 4.08
N ARG A 37 2.71 -10.71 2.95
CA ARG A 37 3.73 -9.66 2.88
C ARG A 37 3.12 -8.38 2.32
N VAL A 38 3.33 -7.30 3.06
CA VAL A 38 2.88 -5.95 2.71
C VAL A 38 4.09 -5.03 2.75
N ALA A 39 4.27 -4.23 1.70
CA ALA A 39 5.30 -3.21 1.69
C ALA A 39 4.69 -1.82 1.47
N ASP A 40 5.23 -0.85 2.18
CA ASP A 40 5.04 0.57 1.90
C ASP A 40 6.31 1.12 1.27
N PHE A 41 6.21 1.58 0.03
CA PHE A 41 7.31 2.21 -0.69
C PHE A 41 7.35 3.73 -0.49
N GLY A 42 6.42 4.33 0.25
CA GLY A 42 6.44 5.77 0.49
C GLY A 42 6.24 6.58 -0.80
N ASP A 43 6.88 7.74 -0.90
CA ASP A 43 6.70 8.67 -2.02
C ASP A 43 7.48 8.22 -3.26
N TRP A 44 6.77 8.02 -4.36
CA TRP A 44 7.31 7.68 -5.67
C TRP A 44 8.40 8.67 -6.13
N PHE A 45 8.27 9.96 -5.83
CA PHE A 45 9.20 10.97 -6.30
C PHE A 45 10.55 10.94 -5.58
N ASP A 46 10.64 10.28 -4.42
CA ASP A 46 11.90 10.12 -3.67
C ASP A 46 12.88 9.17 -4.36
N TYR A 47 12.43 8.40 -5.36
CA TYR A 47 13.21 7.33 -5.96
C TYR A 47 14.14 7.77 -7.10
N ALA A 48 14.08 9.03 -7.57
CA ALA A 48 15.04 9.66 -8.51
C ALA A 48 15.66 8.75 -9.62
N GLY A 49 14.89 7.82 -10.19
CA GLY A 49 15.35 6.87 -11.23
C GLY A 49 15.66 5.44 -10.77
N GLU A 50 15.60 5.11 -9.48
CA GLU A 50 15.74 3.75 -8.93
C GLU A 50 14.40 2.97 -8.83
N HIS A 51 13.37 3.46 -9.52
CA HIS A 51 11.99 2.99 -9.39
C HIS A 51 11.84 1.54 -9.88
N GLU A 52 12.68 1.11 -10.84
CA GLU A 52 12.71 -0.27 -11.34
C GLU A 52 13.02 -1.29 -10.23
N ARG A 53 13.70 -0.87 -9.16
CA ARG A 53 14.01 -1.75 -8.02
C ARG A 53 12.74 -2.20 -7.30
N ILE A 54 11.70 -1.37 -7.27
CA ILE A 54 10.41 -1.73 -6.67
C ILE A 54 9.85 -2.97 -7.36
N PHE A 55 10.00 -3.06 -8.68
CA PHE A 55 9.44 -4.16 -9.48
C PHE A 55 10.04 -5.51 -9.10
N GLY A 56 11.31 -5.54 -8.67
CA GLY A 56 11.99 -6.74 -8.21
C GLY A 56 11.38 -7.37 -6.95
N TYR A 57 10.54 -6.65 -6.21
CA TYR A 57 9.88 -7.15 -5.00
C TYR A 57 8.41 -7.54 -5.20
N LEU A 58 7.76 -7.05 -6.26
CA LEU A 58 6.29 -7.13 -6.38
C LEU A 58 5.74 -8.56 -6.45
N ASP A 59 6.51 -9.52 -6.96
CA ASP A 59 6.10 -10.93 -7.00
C ASP A 59 6.10 -11.61 -5.63
N GLN A 60 6.85 -11.06 -4.68
CA GLN A 60 6.97 -11.62 -3.33
C GLN A 60 5.95 -10.99 -2.36
N LEU A 61 5.24 -9.94 -2.78
CA LEU A 61 4.31 -9.18 -1.97
C LEU A 61 2.86 -9.58 -2.28
N ASP A 62 1.99 -9.48 -1.27
CA ASP A 62 0.54 -9.54 -1.45
C ASP A 62 -0.02 -8.13 -1.72
N LEU A 63 0.49 -7.12 -1.02
CA LEU A 63 0.12 -5.71 -1.17
C LEU A 63 1.36 -4.83 -1.26
N ALA A 64 1.34 -3.84 -2.15
CA ALA A 64 2.35 -2.80 -2.27
C ALA A 64 1.66 -1.43 -2.25
N PHE A 65 2.03 -0.58 -1.29
CA PHE A 65 1.57 0.81 -1.21
C PHE A 65 2.61 1.74 -1.80
N ILE A 66 2.16 2.69 -2.62
CA ILE A 66 2.99 3.75 -3.21
C ILE A 66 2.20 5.07 -3.09
N SER A 67 2.84 6.13 -2.62
CA SER A 67 2.31 7.48 -2.73
C SER A 67 2.78 8.11 -4.03
N GLY A 68 1.89 8.72 -4.80
CA GLY A 68 2.23 9.32 -6.08
C GLY A 68 1.06 10.04 -6.73
N ASP A 69 1.03 10.01 -8.05
CA ASP A 69 0.05 10.72 -8.89
C ASP A 69 -0.48 9.83 -10.03
N TRP A 70 -1.23 10.41 -10.97
CA TRP A 70 -1.76 9.66 -12.11
C TRP A 70 -0.68 9.17 -13.08
N GLU A 71 0.46 9.86 -13.20
CA GLU A 71 1.60 9.37 -13.98
C GLU A 71 2.17 8.11 -13.34
N THR A 72 2.26 8.09 -12.02
CA THR A 72 2.63 6.90 -11.24
C THR A 72 1.67 5.74 -11.54
N VAL A 73 0.35 5.99 -11.57
CA VAL A 73 -0.65 4.99 -11.94
C VAL A 73 -0.41 4.43 -13.35
N ASP A 74 -0.14 5.29 -14.32
CA ASP A 74 0.10 4.88 -15.70
C ASP A 74 1.36 4.01 -15.85
N VAL A 75 2.42 4.28 -15.07
CA VAL A 75 3.63 3.46 -15.02
C VAL A 75 3.34 2.06 -14.45
N PHE A 76 2.60 1.97 -13.34
CA PHE A 76 2.37 0.69 -12.67
C PHE A 76 1.26 -0.16 -13.29
N ARG A 77 0.33 0.44 -14.06
CA ARG A 77 -0.78 -0.28 -14.68
C ARG A 77 -0.34 -1.47 -15.55
N PRO A 78 0.60 -1.34 -16.51
CA PRO A 78 1.07 -2.50 -17.28
C PRO A 78 1.88 -3.50 -16.44
N ILE A 79 2.48 -3.05 -15.33
CA ILE A 79 3.24 -3.93 -14.44
C ILE A 79 2.28 -4.82 -13.64
N SER A 80 1.12 -4.28 -13.25
CA SER A 80 0.10 -5.01 -12.50
C SER A 80 -0.48 -6.24 -13.22
N THR A 81 -0.24 -6.41 -14.53
CA THR A 81 -0.62 -7.64 -15.27
C THR A 81 0.38 -8.77 -15.11
N HIS A 82 1.57 -8.49 -14.57
CA HIS A 82 2.68 -9.43 -14.49
C HIS A 82 3.21 -9.63 -13.07
N CYS A 83 2.61 -9.00 -12.06
CA CYS A 83 3.02 -9.19 -10.67
C CYS A 83 1.93 -9.84 -9.81
N HIS A 84 2.35 -10.50 -8.72
CA HIS A 84 1.42 -11.06 -7.73
C HIS A 84 0.76 -9.99 -6.85
N ALA A 85 1.50 -8.94 -6.47
CA ALA A 85 1.00 -7.89 -5.58
C ALA A 85 -0.21 -7.15 -6.15
N GLN A 86 -1.14 -6.79 -5.26
CA GLN A 86 -2.08 -5.71 -5.53
C GLN A 86 -1.38 -4.39 -5.29
N LEU A 87 -1.40 -3.50 -6.28
CA LEU A 87 -0.71 -2.20 -6.18
C LEU A 87 -1.70 -1.14 -5.77
N ILE A 88 -1.44 -0.46 -4.66
CA ILE A 88 -2.29 0.57 -4.11
C ILE A 88 -1.54 1.90 -4.18
N ILE A 89 -2.07 2.82 -4.97
CA ILE A 89 -1.46 4.12 -5.20
C ILE A 89 -2.33 5.19 -4.55
N THR A 90 -1.81 5.88 -3.55
CA THR A 90 -2.48 7.02 -2.93
C THR A 90 -2.14 8.31 -3.66
N LEU A 91 -3.16 9.11 -3.96
CA LEU A 91 -3.11 10.30 -4.83
C LEU A 91 -3.44 11.59 -4.05
N GLY A 92 -3.19 11.59 -2.74
CA GLY A 92 -3.57 12.68 -1.84
C GLY A 92 -5.05 13.05 -1.94
N ALA A 93 -5.35 14.31 -2.23
CA ALA A 93 -6.72 14.84 -2.35
C ALA A 93 -7.53 14.22 -3.50
N GLN A 94 -6.88 13.52 -4.45
CA GLN A 94 -7.57 12.83 -5.54
C GLN A 94 -8.01 11.40 -5.16
N GLY A 95 -7.70 10.96 -3.93
CA GLY A 95 -8.09 9.66 -3.40
C GLY A 95 -7.02 8.59 -3.59
N SER A 96 -7.43 7.41 -4.05
CA SER A 96 -6.54 6.26 -4.20
C SER A 96 -6.98 5.33 -5.34
N VAL A 97 -6.04 4.60 -5.90
CA VAL A 97 -6.25 3.62 -6.97
C VAL A 97 -5.72 2.26 -6.52
N ALA A 98 -6.49 1.20 -6.79
CA ALA A 98 -5.97 -0.17 -6.78
C ALA A 98 -5.78 -0.66 -8.22
N LEU A 99 -4.62 -1.25 -8.50
CA LEU A 99 -4.30 -1.94 -9.74
C LEU A 99 -4.16 -3.43 -9.48
N SER A 100 -4.86 -4.23 -10.29
CA SER A 100 -4.85 -5.68 -10.20
C SER A 100 -5.08 -6.30 -11.56
N ASN A 101 -4.11 -7.05 -12.07
CA ASN A 101 -4.19 -7.68 -13.38
C ASN A 101 -4.60 -6.69 -14.50
N GLY A 102 -3.99 -5.50 -14.50
CA GLY A 102 -4.27 -4.41 -15.46
C GLY A 102 -5.60 -3.66 -15.25
N GLN A 103 -6.45 -4.16 -14.35
CA GLN A 103 -7.69 -3.48 -13.96
C GLN A 103 -7.38 -2.34 -13.00
N LEU A 104 -8.09 -1.23 -13.18
CA LEU A 104 -7.97 -0.03 -12.37
C LEU A 104 -9.27 0.21 -11.62
N ILE A 105 -9.16 0.35 -10.30
CA ILE A 105 -10.28 0.71 -9.42
C ILE A 105 -9.91 2.00 -8.70
N HIS A 106 -10.58 3.10 -9.04
CA HIS A 106 -10.39 4.39 -8.39
C HIS A 106 -11.43 4.61 -7.28
N GLN A 107 -10.95 5.03 -6.12
CA GLN A 107 -11.74 5.52 -5.00
C GLN A 107 -11.38 6.99 -4.76
N PRO A 108 -12.26 7.94 -5.10
CA PRO A 108 -12.06 9.35 -4.77
C PRO A 108 -11.90 9.55 -3.26
N ALA A 109 -11.16 10.60 -2.88
CA ALA A 109 -11.11 11.04 -1.49
C ALA A 109 -12.52 11.39 -1.01
N LEU A 110 -12.85 11.01 0.22
CA LEU A 110 -14.13 11.38 0.81
C LEU A 110 -14.11 12.85 1.24
N PRO A 111 -15.23 13.58 1.07
CA PRO A 111 -15.29 14.97 1.49
C PRO A 111 -15.17 15.07 3.02
N VAL A 112 -14.32 15.97 3.49
CA VAL A 112 -14.13 16.26 4.91
C VAL A 112 -14.48 17.73 5.15
N ALA A 113 -15.31 17.99 6.17
CA ALA A 113 -15.80 19.34 6.45
C ALA A 113 -14.69 20.31 6.93
N GLN A 114 -13.71 19.77 7.66
CA GLN A 114 -12.57 20.52 8.17
C GLN A 114 -11.34 19.60 8.24
N ILE A 115 -10.23 20.04 7.67
CA ILE A 115 -8.93 19.37 7.77
C ILE A 115 -8.18 20.02 8.93
N ILE A 116 -7.81 19.23 9.93
CA ILE A 116 -7.06 19.66 11.12
C ILE A 116 -5.58 19.32 10.96
N ASP A 117 -5.27 18.07 10.60
CA ASP A 117 -3.92 17.55 10.43
C ASP A 117 -3.94 16.44 9.38
N THR A 118 -2.89 16.33 8.57
CA THR A 118 -2.74 15.26 7.57
C THR A 118 -1.80 14.15 8.03
N THR A 119 -1.12 14.35 9.16
CA THR A 119 -0.15 13.42 9.73
C THR A 119 -0.80 12.07 10.02
N GLY A 120 -0.23 10.99 9.50
CA GLY A 120 -0.72 9.62 9.72
C GLY A 120 -1.94 9.21 8.90
N CYS A 121 -2.50 10.08 8.05
CA CYS A 121 -3.63 9.71 7.19
C CYS A 121 -3.28 8.57 6.22
N GLY A 122 -2.03 8.55 5.71
CA GLY A 122 -1.52 7.46 4.90
C GLY A 122 -1.46 6.14 5.67
N ASP A 123 -0.87 6.14 6.87
CA ASP A 123 -0.79 4.94 7.72
C ASP A 123 -2.17 4.41 8.10
N ALA A 124 -3.10 5.31 8.46
CA ALA A 124 -4.48 4.99 8.80
C ALA A 124 -5.23 4.37 7.61
N PHE A 125 -5.03 4.93 6.41
CA PHE A 125 -5.52 4.35 5.16
C PHE A 125 -4.98 2.93 4.93
N GLN A 126 -3.65 2.76 5.01
CA GLN A 126 -2.98 1.49 4.74
C GLN A 126 -3.43 0.40 5.71
N ALA A 127 -3.56 0.73 6.99
CA ALA A 127 -4.02 -0.19 8.03
C ALA A 127 -5.46 -0.67 7.75
N ALA A 128 -6.39 0.27 7.54
CA ALA A 128 -7.79 -0.05 7.26
C ALA A 128 -7.95 -0.82 5.94
N PHE A 129 -7.21 -0.42 4.89
CA PHE A 129 -7.18 -1.15 3.62
C PHE A 129 -6.72 -2.59 3.82
N THR A 130 -5.56 -2.79 4.46
CA THR A 130 -4.92 -4.10 4.61
C THR A 130 -5.82 -5.09 5.33
N VAL A 131 -6.42 -4.67 6.45
CA VAL A 131 -7.35 -5.49 7.22
C VAL A 131 -8.57 -5.88 6.37
N ASN A 132 -9.20 -4.91 5.72
CA ASN A 132 -10.40 -5.15 4.93
C ASN A 132 -10.12 -6.01 3.69
N TYR A 133 -8.98 -5.82 3.04
CA TYR A 133 -8.59 -6.62 1.88
C TYR A 133 -8.37 -8.08 2.26
N PHE A 134 -7.58 -8.35 3.31
CA PHE A 134 -7.32 -9.75 3.70
C PHE A 134 -8.55 -10.46 4.29
N GLN A 135 -9.52 -9.73 4.82
CA GLN A 135 -10.79 -10.31 5.28
C GLN A 135 -11.76 -10.58 4.13
N SER A 136 -11.87 -9.68 3.15
CA SER A 136 -12.92 -9.72 2.12
C SER A 136 -12.45 -10.18 0.74
N SER A 137 -11.14 -10.12 0.49
CA SER A 137 -10.53 -10.23 -0.85
C SER A 137 -11.15 -9.27 -1.88
N ASN A 138 -11.70 -8.13 -1.43
CA ASN A 138 -12.39 -7.16 -2.28
C ASN A 138 -11.70 -5.79 -2.26
N LEU A 139 -11.11 -5.42 -3.39
CA LEU A 139 -10.39 -4.15 -3.55
C LEU A 139 -11.29 -2.91 -3.38
N ARG A 140 -12.54 -2.93 -3.85
CA ARG A 140 -13.46 -1.79 -3.70
C ARG A 140 -13.80 -1.56 -2.23
N THR A 141 -14.10 -2.64 -1.51
CA THR A 141 -14.37 -2.59 -0.07
C THR A 141 -13.16 -2.08 0.71
N ALA A 142 -11.96 -2.59 0.38
CA ALA A 142 -10.72 -2.17 1.02
C ALA A 142 -10.36 -0.70 0.75
N LEU A 143 -10.49 -0.24 -0.50
CA LEU A 143 -10.27 1.16 -0.87
C LEU A 143 -11.21 2.09 -0.11
N LEU A 144 -12.50 1.76 -0.05
CA LEU A 144 -13.49 2.56 0.67
C LEU A 144 -13.21 2.61 2.18
N ALA A 145 -12.82 1.49 2.77
CA ALA A 145 -12.46 1.43 4.18
C ALA A 145 -11.23 2.29 4.49
N GLY A 146 -10.19 2.20 3.66
CA GLY A 146 -9.01 3.06 3.75
C GLY A 146 -9.38 4.55 3.64
N ALA A 147 -10.18 4.92 2.64
CA ALA A 147 -10.61 6.30 2.43
C ALA A 147 -11.45 6.85 3.60
N THR A 148 -12.29 5.99 4.20
CA THR A 148 -13.09 6.34 5.38
C THR A 148 -12.20 6.59 6.59
N GLN A 149 -11.22 5.72 6.83
CA GLN A 149 -10.31 5.89 7.96
C GLN A 149 -9.43 7.13 7.80
N ALA A 150 -8.87 7.37 6.61
CA ALA A 150 -8.11 8.59 6.32
C ALA A 150 -8.95 9.86 6.55
N ALA A 151 -10.20 9.87 6.09
CA ALA A 151 -11.11 10.99 6.27
C ALA A 151 -11.40 11.28 7.75
N GLN A 152 -11.46 10.26 8.60
CA GLN A 152 -11.62 10.42 10.05
C GLN A 152 -10.35 10.98 10.70
N THR A 153 -9.18 10.47 10.33
CA THR A 153 -7.90 10.95 10.87
C THR A 153 -7.64 12.42 10.50
N LEU A 154 -8.04 12.87 9.31
CA LEU A 154 -7.96 14.28 8.90
C LEU A 154 -8.68 15.25 9.86
N GLN A 155 -9.63 14.76 10.66
CA GLN A 155 -10.43 15.55 11.59
C GLN A 155 -9.89 15.55 13.03
N HIS A 156 -8.71 14.96 13.25
CA HIS A 156 -8.06 14.86 14.56
C HIS A 156 -6.61 15.37 14.48
N LEU A 157 -5.97 15.60 15.63
CA LEU A 157 -4.55 15.95 15.70
C LEU A 157 -3.71 14.67 15.74
N GLY A 158 -2.78 14.49 14.80
CA GLY A 158 -1.94 13.29 14.68
C GLY A 158 -2.69 12.04 14.20
N ALA A 159 -2.00 10.90 14.28
CA ALA A 159 -2.49 9.58 13.84
C ALA A 159 -3.43 8.93 14.87
N ILE A 160 -4.65 9.46 15.04
CA ILE A 160 -5.69 8.86 15.90
C ILE A 160 -7.03 8.74 15.18
#